data_AF-A0AA97H2M4-F1
#
_entry.id   AF-A0AA97H2M4-F1
#
_cell.length_a   1.000
_cell.length_b   1.000
_cell.length_c   1.000
_cell.angle_alpha   90.00
_cell.angle_beta   90.00
_cell.angle_gamma   90.00
#
_symmetry.space_group_name_H-M   'P 1'
#
loop_
_entity.id
_entity.type
_entity.pdbx_description
1 polymer ?
#
loop_
_entity_poly.entity_id
_entity_poly.type
_entity_poly.pdbx_seq_one_letter_code
_entity_poly.pdbx_strand_id
1 'polypeptide(L)'
;MIPFEKEANYGGLMSSIDQYAKICGVSTYIQRGSIYAIDVRTANTGLQFNMDTDHGLIGSPEYFEDEISETADNQEIKETRKGYKITSLLEHRCMTGARVNLKSKDVTGTFHVLEGQHSFNGTDFLTEMTVI
;
A
#
# COMPACT_ATOMS: atom_id res chain seq x y z
N MET A 1 7.10 6.25 5.30
CA MET A 1 7.43 4.89 4.80
C MET A 1 8.06 5.08 3.43
N ILE A 2 9.20 4.45 3.14
CA ILE A 2 9.79 4.50 1.79
C ILE A 2 9.16 3.32 1.05
N PRO A 3 8.18 3.51 0.16
CA PRO A 3 7.75 2.43 -0.73
C PRO A 3 8.98 1.97 -1.53
N PHE A 4 9.05 0.68 -1.89
CA PHE A 4 10.10 0.23 -2.81
C PHE A 4 9.96 1.02 -4.10
N GLU A 5 10.85 1.99 -4.28
CA GLU A 5 10.85 2.89 -5.41
C GLU A 5 11.08 2.04 -6.67
N LYS A 6 10.06 2.00 -7.53
CA LYS A 6 9.97 1.13 -8.71
C LYS A 6 11.13 1.35 -9.71
N GLU A 7 11.91 2.42 -9.55
CA GLU A 7 13.06 2.79 -10.39
C GLU A 7 14.43 2.66 -9.71
N ALA A 8 14.50 2.24 -8.45
CA ALA A 8 15.79 2.01 -7.80
C ALA A 8 16.25 0.57 -8.07
N ASN A 9 17.21 0.43 -8.99
CA ASN A 9 17.99 -0.80 -9.22
C ASN A 9 18.79 -1.19 -7.95
N TYR A 10 18.11 -1.69 -6.93
CA TYR A 10 18.74 -2.29 -5.76
C TYR A 10 19.22 -3.69 -6.15
N GLY A 11 20.53 -3.80 -6.42
CA GLY A 11 21.17 -5.00 -6.97
C GLY A 11 20.69 -6.31 -6.34
N GLY A 12 20.30 -7.25 -7.20
CA GLY A 12 20.12 -8.69 -6.96
C GLY A 12 19.17 -9.08 -5.83
N LEU A 13 19.61 -8.92 -4.59
CA LEU A 13 18.94 -9.47 -3.41
C LEU A 13 17.55 -8.85 -3.19
N MET A 14 17.45 -7.52 -3.28
CA MET A 14 16.19 -6.82 -2.99
C MET A 14 15.12 -7.12 -4.03
N SER A 15 15.52 -7.12 -5.30
CA SER A 15 14.65 -7.49 -6.42
C SER A 15 14.20 -8.94 -6.32
N SER A 16 15.08 -9.87 -5.91
CA SER A 16 14.70 -11.26 -5.69
C SER A 16 13.70 -11.41 -4.55
N ILE A 17 13.91 -10.71 -3.43
CA ILE A 17 12.96 -10.73 -2.31
C ILE A 17 11.58 -10.22 -2.74
N ASP A 18 11.52 -9.11 -3.47
CA ASP A 18 10.26 -8.56 -3.99
C ASP A 18 9.56 -9.52 -4.95
N GLN A 19 10.32 -10.12 -5.89
CA GLN A 19 9.79 -11.11 -6.83
C GLN A 19 9.19 -12.33 -6.11
N TYR A 20 9.93 -12.92 -5.15
CA TYR A 20 9.44 -14.06 -4.38
C TYR A 20 8.28 -13.71 -3.46
N ALA A 21 8.24 -12.49 -2.92
CA ALA A 21 7.12 -12.00 -2.14
C ALA A 21 5.83 -11.92 -2.96
N LYS A 22 5.90 -11.38 -4.19
CA LYS A 22 4.76 -11.32 -5.11
C LYS A 22 4.24 -12.71 -5.47
N ILE A 23 5.13 -13.67 -5.72
CA ILE A 23 4.78 -15.08 -5.97
C ILE A 23 4.01 -15.66 -4.78
N CYS A 24 4.46 -15.35 -3.55
CA CYS A 24 3.79 -15.79 -2.33
C CYS A 24 2.51 -15.00 -2.01
N GLY A 25 2.16 -13.97 -2.80
CA GLY A 25 1.02 -13.10 -2.56
C GLY A 25 1.18 -12.20 -1.32
N VAL A 26 2.41 -11.97 -0.85
CA VAL A 26 2.70 -11.13 0.32
C VAL A 26 3.33 -9.80 -0.11
N SER A 27 3.08 -8.75 0.66
CA SER A 27 3.73 -7.45 0.48
C SER A 27 4.99 -7.37 1.33
N THR A 28 6.07 -6.82 0.76
CA THR A 28 7.32 -6.57 1.48
C THR A 28 7.62 -5.10 1.66
N TYR A 29 8.16 -4.74 2.83
CA TYR A 29 8.61 -3.38 3.11
C TYR A 29 9.76 -3.38 4.13
N ILE A 30 10.58 -2.32 4.11
CA ILE A 30 11.63 -2.11 5.11
C ILE A 30 11.15 -1.15 6.18
N GLN A 31 11.31 -1.53 7.44
CA GLN A 31 11.10 -0.65 8.58
C GLN A 31 12.18 -0.87 9.64
N ARG A 32 12.81 0.24 10.08
CA ARG A 32 13.86 0.22 11.12
C ARG A 32 15.00 -0.78 10.84
N GLY A 33 15.42 -0.90 9.58
CA GLY A 33 16.48 -1.80 9.15
C GLY A 33 16.09 -3.28 9.08
N SER A 34 14.82 -3.62 9.32
CA SER A 34 14.28 -4.97 9.17
C SER A 34 13.35 -5.07 7.96
N ILE A 35 13.37 -6.21 7.28
CA ILE A 35 12.45 -6.52 6.18
C ILE A 35 11.23 -7.23 6.76
N TYR A 36 10.05 -6.74 6.42
CA TYR A 36 8.77 -7.34 6.77
C TYR A 36 8.15 -7.93 5.51
N ALA A 37 7.56 -9.12 5.65
CA ALA A 37 6.78 -9.78 4.62
C ALA A 37 5.43 -10.18 5.24
N ILE A 38 4.35 -9.58 4.78
CA ILE A 38 3.01 -9.79 5.34
C ILE A 38 1.98 -9.96 4.23
N ASP A 39 0.99 -10.82 4.45
CA ASP A 39 -0.21 -10.83 3.62
C ASP A 39 -1.09 -9.65 4.06
N VAL A 40 -1.25 -8.67 3.17
CA VAL A 40 -2.00 -7.43 3.44
C VAL A 40 -3.49 -7.71 3.62
N ARG A 41 -4.03 -8.77 3.01
CA ARG A 41 -5.45 -9.11 3.08
C ARG A 41 -5.85 -9.63 4.47
N THR A 42 -4.90 -10.23 5.16
CA THR A 42 -5.08 -10.83 6.50
C THR A 42 -4.28 -10.10 7.59
N ALA A 43 -3.61 -9.00 7.24
CA ALA A 43 -2.74 -8.26 8.14
C ALA A 43 -3.53 -7.70 9.33
N ASN A 44 -3.11 -8.09 10.55
CA ASN A 44 -3.59 -7.48 11.79
C ASN A 44 -2.43 -6.79 12.49
N THR A 45 -2.09 -5.59 12.02
CA THR A 45 -1.03 -4.75 12.60
C THR A 45 -1.48 -4.01 13.86
N GLY A 46 -2.79 -4.04 14.19
CA GLY A 46 -3.40 -3.26 15.27
C GLY A 46 -3.53 -1.75 14.96
N LEU A 47 -3.00 -1.27 13.84
CA LEU A 47 -3.14 0.12 13.40
C LEU A 47 -4.45 0.29 12.64
N GLN A 48 -5.26 1.25 13.08
CA GLN A 48 -6.55 1.57 12.48
C GLN A 48 -6.69 3.07 12.30
N PHE A 49 -7.08 3.50 11.10
CA PHE A 49 -7.26 4.90 10.73
C PHE A 49 -8.67 5.11 10.19
N ASN A 50 -9.32 6.17 10.63
CA ASN A 50 -10.61 6.57 10.08
C ASN A 50 -10.37 7.69 9.09
N MET A 51 -10.81 7.49 7.84
CA MET A 51 -10.61 8.43 6.75
C MET A 51 -11.97 8.93 6.27
N ASP A 52 -12.32 10.15 6.70
CA ASP A 52 -13.54 10.88 6.34
C ASP A 52 -13.14 12.34 6.06
N THR A 53 -14.06 13.14 5.53
CA THR A 53 -13.91 14.58 5.27
C THR A 53 -13.43 15.33 6.50
N ASP A 54 -13.92 14.95 7.69
CA ASP A 54 -13.53 15.56 8.97
C ASP A 54 -12.15 15.09 9.47
N HIS A 55 -11.66 13.94 8.99
CA HIS A 55 -10.43 13.29 9.46
C HIS A 55 -9.27 13.42 8.46
N GLY A 56 -9.38 14.33 7.49
CA GLY A 56 -8.29 14.67 6.58
C GLY A 56 -8.27 13.91 5.26
N LEU A 57 -9.37 13.27 4.86
CA LEU A 57 -9.53 12.78 3.49
C LEU A 57 -9.55 13.97 2.51
N ILE A 58 -8.70 13.91 1.48
CA ILE A 58 -8.61 14.93 0.44
C ILE A 58 -9.05 14.32 -0.89
N GLY A 59 -10.07 14.93 -1.49
CA GLY A 59 -10.64 14.47 -2.76
C GLY A 59 -11.52 13.23 -2.61
N SER A 60 -11.87 12.64 -3.75
CA SER A 60 -12.65 11.40 -3.81
C SER A 60 -11.71 10.20 -4.02
N PRO A 61 -12.00 9.05 -3.41
CA PRO A 61 -11.30 7.79 -3.68
C PRO A 61 -11.36 7.41 -5.16
N GLU A 62 -10.23 7.10 -5.78
CA GLU A 62 -10.15 6.66 -7.17
C GLU A 62 -10.07 5.14 -7.22
N TYR A 63 -10.99 4.48 -7.94
CA TYR A 63 -10.93 3.02 -8.10
C TYR A 63 -9.76 2.61 -8.98
N PHE A 64 -9.03 1.57 -8.58
CA PHE A 64 -7.99 0.96 -9.40
C PHE A 64 -8.17 -0.56 -9.47
N GLU A 65 -7.70 -1.14 -10.56
CA GLU A 65 -7.64 -2.59 -10.79
C GLU A 65 -6.33 -2.91 -11.49
N ASP A 66 -5.44 -3.63 -10.79
CA ASP A 66 -4.14 -4.04 -11.28
C ASP A 66 -4.10 -5.56 -11.45
N GLU A 67 -3.75 -6.01 -12.65
CA GLU A 67 -3.45 -7.41 -12.93
C GLU A 67 -1.94 -7.64 -12.80
N ILE A 68 -1.53 -8.37 -11.76
CA ILE A 68 -0.14 -8.78 -11.56
C ILE A 68 0.02 -10.15 -12.22
N SER A 69 0.86 -10.20 -13.25
CA SER A 69 1.35 -11.44 -13.86
C SER A 69 2.85 -11.58 -13.59
N GLU A 70 3.21 -12.51 -12.72
CA GLU A 70 4.60 -12.84 -12.42
C GLU A 70 4.86 -14.29 -12.85
N THR A 71 6.02 -14.51 -13.49
CA THR A 71 6.45 -15.84 -13.94
C THR A 71 7.68 -16.25 -13.12
N ALA A 72 7.57 -17.35 -12.40
CA ALA A 72 8.70 -18.00 -11.76
C ALA A 72 8.60 -19.51 -11.93
N ASP A 73 9.74 -20.14 -12.24
CA ASP A 73 9.86 -21.59 -12.43
C ASP A 73 8.77 -22.19 -13.36
N ASN A 74 8.48 -21.50 -14.48
CA ASN A 74 7.47 -21.87 -15.48
C ASN A 74 6.01 -21.92 -14.98
N GLN A 75 5.69 -21.29 -13.84
CA GLN A 75 4.31 -21.09 -13.38
C GLN A 75 3.93 -19.61 -13.54
N GLU A 76 2.86 -19.36 -14.29
CA GLU A 76 2.27 -18.02 -14.48
C GLU A 76 1.23 -17.80 -13.37
N ILE A 77 1.53 -16.89 -12.44
CA ILE A 77 0.61 -16.52 -11.36
C ILE A 77 -0.08 -15.22 -11.77
N LYS A 78 -1.41 -15.28 -11.93
CA LYS A 78 -2.25 -14.11 -12.22
C LYS A 78 -3.03 -13.74 -10.97
N GLU A 79 -2.78 -12.55 -10.45
CA GLU A 79 -3.51 -11.99 -9.32
C GLU A 79 -4.11 -10.64 -9.73
N THR A 80 -5.44 -10.55 -9.74
CA THR A 80 -6.14 -9.27 -9.92
C THR A 80 -6.32 -8.61 -8.54
N ARG A 81 -5.72 -7.44 -8.34
CA ARG A 81 -5.91 -6.61 -7.15
C ARG A 81 -6.84 -5.46 -7.49
N LYS A 82 -7.90 -5.30 -6.70
CA LYS A 82 -8.86 -4.21 -6.82
C LYS A 82 -8.81 -3.38 -5.55
N GLY A 83 -8.97 -2.08 -5.67
CA GLY A 83 -8.95 -1.21 -4.51
C GLY A 83 -9.19 0.25 -4.83
N TYR A 84 -8.77 1.12 -3.92
CA TYR A 84 -8.90 2.57 -4.07
C TYR A 84 -7.58 3.28 -3.82
N LYS A 85 -7.26 4.27 -4.65
CA LYS A 85 -6.25 5.28 -4.35
C LYS A 85 -6.91 6.42 -3.58
N ILE A 86 -6.34 6.78 -2.43
CA ILE A 86 -6.84 7.86 -1.58
C ILE A 86 -5.69 8.81 -1.23
N THR A 87 -6.02 10.09 -1.14
CA THR A 87 -5.10 11.14 -0.70
C THR A 87 -5.62 11.73 0.60
N SER A 88 -4.72 12.02 1.54
CA SER A 88 -5.07 12.56 2.84
C SER A 88 -4.01 13.53 3.37
N LEU A 89 -4.36 14.27 4.42
CA LEU A 89 -3.38 14.98 5.23
C LEU A 89 -2.33 14.01 5.81
N LEU A 90 -1.18 14.54 6.21
CA LEU A 90 -0.07 13.73 6.71
C LEU A 90 -0.46 12.88 7.93
N GLU A 91 -0.52 11.57 7.73
CA GLU A 91 -0.64 10.60 8.80
C GLU A 91 0.64 9.75 8.90
N HIS A 92 1.56 10.19 9.75
CA HIS A 92 2.91 9.61 9.87
C HIS A 92 2.93 8.13 10.31
N ARG A 93 1.83 7.61 10.86
CA ARG A 93 1.70 6.23 11.32
C ARG A 93 1.08 5.31 10.27
N CYS A 94 0.66 5.84 9.13
CA CYS A 94 0.11 5.03 8.05
C CYS A 94 1.20 4.11 7.49
N MET A 95 0.97 2.80 7.56
CA MET A 95 1.91 1.76 7.17
C MET A 95 1.20 0.66 6.37
N THR A 96 1.92 -0.04 5.51
CA THR A 96 1.42 -1.23 4.82
C THR A 96 0.83 -2.24 5.81
N GLY A 97 -0.37 -2.76 5.52
CA GLY A 97 -1.13 -3.64 6.39
C GLY A 97 -1.88 -2.92 7.53
N ALA A 98 -1.85 -1.59 7.61
CA ALA A 98 -2.77 -0.85 8.48
C ALA A 98 -4.20 -0.89 7.94
N ARG A 99 -5.18 -0.89 8.84
CA ARG A 99 -6.60 -0.89 8.51
C ARG A 99 -7.10 0.54 8.33
N VAL A 100 -7.76 0.82 7.22
CA VAL A 100 -8.38 2.12 6.92
C VAL A 100 -9.88 1.95 6.82
N ASN A 101 -10.61 2.63 7.69
CA ASN A 101 -12.06 2.76 7.59
C ASN A 101 -12.35 4.00 6.73
N LEU A 102 -12.63 3.77 5.46
CA LEU A 102 -12.92 4.80 4.50
C LEU A 102 -14.41 5.13 4.53
N LYS A 103 -14.72 6.41 4.69
CA LYS A 103 -16.07 6.96 4.59
C LYS A 103 -16.02 8.18 3.71
N SER A 104 -16.35 7.98 2.44
CA SER A 104 -16.57 9.03 1.46
C SER A 104 -18.04 8.99 1.01
N LYS A 105 -18.45 10.00 0.24
CA LYS A 105 -19.77 10.06 -0.37
C LYS A 105 -20.04 8.87 -1.29
N ASP A 106 -19.01 8.43 -2.00
CA ASP A 106 -19.13 7.40 -3.05
C ASP A 106 -18.76 6.00 -2.54
N VAL A 107 -17.93 5.90 -1.51
CA VAL A 107 -17.39 4.63 -1.00
C VAL A 107 -17.36 4.62 0.52
N THR A 108 -17.94 3.59 1.12
CA THR A 108 -17.83 3.31 2.56
C THR A 108 -17.40 1.87 2.76
N GLY A 109 -16.32 1.65 3.51
CA GLY A 109 -15.80 0.30 3.74
C GLY A 109 -14.55 0.28 4.62
N THR A 110 -14.13 -0.92 5.00
CA THR A 110 -12.83 -1.16 5.62
C THR A 110 -11.89 -1.75 4.57
N PHE A 111 -10.71 -1.17 4.45
CA PHE A 111 -9.64 -1.64 3.56
C PHE A 111 -8.31 -1.74 4.31
N HIS A 112 -7.31 -2.37 3.70
CA HIS A 112 -5.94 -2.43 4.19
C HIS A 112 -5.01 -1.66 3.27
N VAL A 113 -4.04 -0.95 3.84
CA VAL A 113 -3.04 -0.21 3.06
C VAL A 113 -2.11 -1.20 2.36
N LEU A 114 -2.09 -1.16 1.03
CA LEU A 114 -1.14 -1.92 0.21
C LEU A 114 0.20 -1.20 0.13
N GLU A 115 0.15 0.09 -0.18
CA GLU A 115 1.30 0.97 -0.34
C GLU A 115 0.92 2.40 0.05
N GLY A 116 1.92 3.21 0.40
CA GLY A 116 1.70 4.62 0.69
C GLY A 116 2.99 5.43 0.65
N GLN A 117 2.84 6.69 0.30
CA GLN A 117 3.91 7.67 0.17
C GLN A 117 3.53 8.95 0.90
N HIS A 118 4.44 9.46 1.71
CA HIS A 118 4.33 10.81 2.25
C HIS A 118 5.14 11.75 1.38
N SER A 119 4.52 12.86 0.97
CA SER A 119 5.16 13.91 0.19
C SER A 119 5.11 15.24 0.95
N PHE A 120 6.14 16.05 0.74
CA PHE A 120 6.20 17.42 1.26
C PHE A 120 6.62 18.36 0.13
N ASN A 121 5.77 19.33 -0.18
CA ASN A 121 5.99 20.30 -1.26
C ASN A 121 6.29 21.72 -0.73
N GLY A 122 6.98 21.82 0.40
CA GLY A 122 7.33 23.11 1.02
C GLY A 122 6.20 23.76 1.84
N THR A 123 4.95 23.60 1.41
CA THR A 123 3.77 24.16 2.10
C THR A 123 2.87 23.05 2.65
N ASP A 124 2.64 22.02 1.84
CA ASP A 124 1.67 20.96 2.15
C ASP A 124 2.37 19.64 2.48
N PHE A 125 1.83 18.94 3.48
CA PHE A 125 2.21 17.57 3.81
C PHE A 125 1.05 16.63 3.48
N LEU A 126 1.28 15.75 2.50
CA LEU A 126 0.25 14.86 1.98
C LEU A 126 0.68 13.40 2.15
N THR A 127 -0.30 12.53 2.33
CA THR A 127 -0.13 11.08 2.27
C THR A 127 -1.02 10.53 1.18
N GLU A 128 -0.38 9.96 0.16
CA GLU A 128 -1.05 9.15 -0.85
C GLU A 128 -0.96 7.69 -0.44
N MET A 129 -2.06 6.95 -0.55
CA MET A 129 -2.07 5.53 -0.25
C MET A 129 -3.02 4.77 -1.16
N THR A 130 -2.65 3.53 -1.44
CA THR A 130 -3.43 2.57 -2.20
C THR A 130 -3.97 1.54 -1.23
N VAL A 131 -5.28 1.33 -1.19
CA VAL A 131 -5.96 0.44 -0.24
C VAL A 131 -6.71 -0.68 -0.94
N ILE A 132 -6.70 -1.88 -0.36
CA ILE A 132 -7.34 -3.11 -0.88
C ILE A 132 -8.25 -3.80 0.13
#